data_AF-A0A8H3QES2-F1
#
_entry.id   AF-A0A8H3QES2-F1
#
_cell.length_a   1.000
_cell.length_b   1.000
_cell.length_c   1.000
_cell.angle_alpha   90.00
_cell.angle_beta   90.00
_cell.angle_gamma   90.00
#
_symmetry.space_group_name_H-M   'P 1'
#
loop_
_entity.id
_entity.type
_entity.pdbx_description
1 polymer ?
#
loop_
_entity_poly.entity_id
_entity_poly.type
_entity_poly.pdbx_seq_one_letter_code
_entity_poly.pdbx_strand_id
1 'polypeptide(L)'
;MLRPILEKSDKLYFRIKGREMMFAARISFFIADMLEADDITATYKSARCKMPWYTCMVLREDLNKMDLECAIPRTHENMQQVIRNNQEKDYSVHSTENAFWKFSNLNIYEACVPDRIHHIDLGLFKYQFEFMQEILKDVRGLDLLKVFNDRLHQIPQFPGLKLVSKVSHLKVVTTADYRHIMKVALFAVDNIFEE
;
A
#
# COMPACT_ATOMS: atom_id res chain seq x y z
N MET A 1 27.31 2.26 -18.42
CA MET A 1 26.38 3.35 -18.80
C MET A 1 25.08 2.69 -19.19
N LEU A 2 24.01 2.85 -18.40
CA LEU A 2 22.71 2.25 -18.70
C LEU A 2 22.14 2.90 -19.98
N ARG A 3 21.69 2.09 -20.94
CA ARG A 3 21.01 2.56 -22.16
C ARG A 3 19.52 2.22 -22.06
N PRO A 4 18.63 3.03 -22.66
CA PRO A 4 17.20 2.73 -22.68
C PRO A 4 16.94 1.35 -23.32
N ILE A 5 16.03 0.57 -22.74
CA ILE A 5 15.58 -0.71 -23.32
C ILE A 5 14.85 -0.46 -24.66
N LEU A 6 14.27 0.73 -24.84
CA LEU A 6 13.67 1.20 -26.08
C LEU A 6 14.18 2.61 -26.41
N GLU A 7 14.91 2.75 -27.51
CA GLU A 7 15.03 4.01 -28.23
C GLU A 7 13.90 4.07 -29.25
N LYS A 8 12.74 4.63 -28.87
CA LYS A 8 11.68 4.94 -29.84
C LYS A 8 11.27 6.40 -29.72
N SER A 9 10.84 6.96 -30.84
CA SER A 9 10.13 8.24 -30.88
C SER A 9 9.07 8.27 -29.78
N ASP A 10 8.88 9.42 -29.13
CA ASP A 10 8.02 9.66 -27.94
C ASP A 10 6.54 9.19 -28.05
N LYS A 11 6.17 8.53 -29.14
CA LYS A 11 4.82 8.12 -29.51
C LYS A 11 4.86 6.65 -29.92
N LEU A 12 4.24 5.79 -29.12
CA LEU A 12 3.87 4.44 -29.54
C LEU A 12 2.51 4.54 -30.23
N TYR A 13 2.32 3.82 -31.33
CA TYR A 13 1.03 3.77 -32.01
C TYR A 13 0.50 2.34 -31.95
N PHE A 14 -0.75 2.17 -31.51
CA PHE A 14 -1.44 0.89 -31.49
C PHE A 14 -2.69 0.96 -32.36
N ARG A 15 -3.00 -0.11 -33.09
CA ARG A 15 -4.22 -0.19 -33.89
C ARG A 15 -5.31 -0.91 -33.11
N ILE A 16 -6.35 -0.19 -32.67
CA ILE A 16 -7.50 -0.74 -31.95
C ILE A 16 -8.74 -0.59 -32.84
N LYS A 17 -9.41 -1.70 -33.17
CA LYS A 17 -10.58 -1.73 -34.08
C LYS A 17 -10.34 -1.00 -35.41
N GLY A 18 -9.15 -1.17 -35.98
CA GLY A 18 -8.77 -0.53 -37.26
C GLY A 18 -8.41 0.96 -37.16
N ARG A 19 -8.56 1.59 -35.99
CA ARG A 19 -8.11 2.97 -35.75
C ARG A 19 -6.72 2.97 -35.13
N GLU A 20 -5.84 3.81 -35.66
CA GLU A 20 -4.54 4.05 -35.05
C GLU A 20 -4.71 5.02 -33.88
N MET A 21 -4.25 4.62 -32.71
CA MET A 21 -4.29 5.39 -31.48
C MET A 21 -2.87 5.61 -31.00
N MET A 22 -2.56 6.86 -30.64
CA MET A 22 -1.30 7.22 -30.04
C MET A 22 -1.33 6.87 -28.54
N PHE A 23 -0.35 6.10 -28.11
CA PHE A 23 -0.11 5.71 -26.73
C PHE A 23 1.22 6.33 -26.27
N ALA A 24 1.17 7.02 -25.15
CA ALA A 24 2.35 7.36 -24.38
C ALA A 24 2.48 6.29 -23.27
N ALA A 25 3.64 5.65 -23.16
CA ALA A 25 3.93 4.79 -22.02
C ALA A 25 3.83 5.65 -20.75
N ARG A 26 2.89 5.31 -19.86
CA ARG A 26 2.75 5.95 -18.56
C ARG A 26 3.22 4.97 -17.50
N ILE A 27 4.11 5.44 -16.64
CA ILE A 27 4.39 4.71 -15.39
C ILE A 27 3.07 4.68 -14.63
N SER A 28 2.58 3.47 -14.35
CA SER A 28 1.31 3.28 -13.65
C SER A 28 1.55 3.25 -12.15
N PHE A 29 2.41 2.33 -11.69
CA PHE A 29 2.76 2.18 -10.28
C PHE A 29 4.21 1.76 -10.12
N PHE A 30 4.84 2.19 -9.03
CA PHE A 30 6.07 1.62 -8.49
C PHE A 30 5.69 0.66 -7.37
N ILE A 31 6.18 -0.57 -7.43
CA ILE A 31 6.15 -1.47 -6.28
C ILE A 31 7.54 -1.42 -5.68
N ALA A 32 7.62 -0.93 -4.45
CA ALA A 32 8.88 -0.64 -3.79
C ALA A 32 8.78 -1.06 -2.32
N ASP A 33 9.88 -1.50 -1.72
CA ASP A 33 9.89 -1.61 -0.25
C ASP A 33 9.81 -0.21 0.40
N MET A 34 9.74 -0.14 1.73
CA MET A 34 9.58 1.15 2.40
C MET A 34 10.75 2.11 2.18
N LEU A 35 11.99 1.60 2.11
CA LEU A 35 13.18 2.43 1.90
C LEU A 35 13.28 2.87 0.44
N GLU A 36 13.00 1.96 -0.48
CA GLU A 36 12.91 2.28 -1.90
C GLU A 36 11.79 3.29 -2.18
N ALA A 37 10.64 3.16 -1.51
CA ALA A 37 9.53 4.11 -1.62
C ALA A 37 9.91 5.50 -1.11
N ASP A 38 10.61 5.57 0.02
CA ASP A 38 11.17 6.81 0.56
C ASP A 38 12.10 7.48 -0.47
N ASP A 39 13.03 6.72 -1.04
CA ASP A 39 13.96 7.22 -2.06
C ASP A 39 13.22 7.69 -3.33
N ILE A 40 12.27 6.90 -3.83
CA ILE A 40 11.47 7.22 -5.03
C ILE A 40 10.65 8.49 -4.83
N THR A 41 10.08 8.67 -3.63
CA THR A 41 9.21 9.81 -3.30
C THR A 41 9.98 11.00 -2.72
N ALA A 42 11.30 10.88 -2.54
CA ALA A 42 12.13 11.86 -1.85
C ALA A 42 11.59 12.19 -0.45
N THR A 43 11.07 11.18 0.24
CA THR A 43 10.73 11.22 1.67
C THR A 43 11.77 10.46 2.47
N TYR A 44 11.74 10.60 3.79
CA TYR A 44 12.53 9.74 4.66
C TYR A 44 11.71 9.20 5.81
N LYS A 45 11.96 7.95 6.18
CA LYS A 45 11.40 7.31 7.38
C LYS A 45 11.80 8.04 8.65
N SER A 46 10.94 8.94 9.11
CA SER A 46 11.11 9.59 10.40
C SER A 46 9.93 9.32 11.30
N ALA A 47 10.11 8.36 12.20
CA ALA A 47 9.24 8.21 13.36
C ALA A 47 9.27 9.45 14.28
N ARG A 48 10.08 10.48 13.97
CA ARG A 48 10.18 11.76 14.68
C ARG A 48 9.58 12.95 13.92
N CYS A 49 9.05 12.73 12.72
CA CYS A 49 8.35 13.73 11.91
C CYS A 49 6.87 13.89 12.34
N LYS A 50 6.31 15.10 12.23
CA LYS A 50 4.89 15.36 12.56
C LYS A 50 3.96 14.63 11.60
N MET A 51 4.28 14.63 10.31
CA MET A 51 3.52 13.95 9.23
C MET A 51 4.37 12.84 8.60
N PRO A 52 4.53 11.68 9.25
CA PRO A 52 5.51 10.67 8.84
C PRO A 52 5.08 9.81 7.65
N TRP A 53 3.83 9.92 7.19
CA TRP A 53 3.29 9.08 6.13
C TRP A 53 3.60 9.65 4.74
N TYR A 54 4.08 8.81 3.82
CA TYR A 54 4.63 9.25 2.53
C TYR A 54 3.57 9.47 1.43
N THR A 55 2.35 8.94 1.57
CA THR A 55 1.28 9.11 0.56
C THR A 55 0.38 10.31 0.87
N CYS A 56 0.17 10.64 2.14
CA CYS A 56 -0.71 11.71 2.59
C CYS A 56 -0.17 12.40 3.85
N MET A 57 -0.64 13.61 4.11
CA MET A 57 -0.27 14.43 5.26
C MET A 57 -1.21 14.10 6.43
N VAL A 58 -0.79 13.16 7.27
CA VAL A 58 -1.52 12.74 8.48
C VAL A 58 -0.61 12.90 9.69
N LEU A 59 -1.12 13.53 10.74
CA LEU A 59 -0.38 13.73 11.97
C LEU A 59 -0.04 12.38 12.59
N ARG A 60 1.13 12.27 13.22
CA ARG A 60 1.57 11.03 13.84
C ARG A 60 0.58 10.53 14.88
N GLU A 61 0.05 11.44 15.69
CA GLU A 61 -0.99 11.18 16.70
C GLU A 61 -2.31 10.66 16.10
N ASP A 62 -2.55 10.93 14.81
CA ASP A 62 -3.78 10.57 14.10
C ASP A 62 -3.62 9.31 13.23
N LEU A 63 -2.41 8.74 13.11
CA LEU A 63 -2.18 7.55 12.27
C LEU A 63 -3.02 6.33 12.66
N ASN A 64 -3.40 6.24 13.93
CA ASN A 64 -4.22 5.14 14.46
C ASN A 64 -5.71 5.51 14.60
N LYS A 65 -6.11 6.71 14.17
CA LYS A 65 -7.50 7.15 14.23
C LYS A 65 -8.27 6.56 13.07
N MET A 66 -9.23 5.70 13.39
CA MET A 66 -10.06 4.99 12.39
C MET A 66 -11.18 5.86 11.82
N ASP A 67 -11.53 6.95 12.51
CA ASP A 67 -12.54 7.94 12.13
C ASP A 67 -11.97 9.09 11.29
N LEU A 68 -10.75 8.96 10.78
CA LEU A 68 -10.14 9.97 9.92
C LEU A 68 -10.85 10.02 8.56
N GLU A 69 -11.84 10.91 8.43
CA GLU A 69 -12.74 10.99 7.27
C GLU A 69 -12.01 11.30 5.95
N CYS A 70 -10.89 12.02 5.99
CA CYS A 70 -10.06 12.25 4.81
C CYS A 70 -8.64 12.72 5.18
N ALA A 71 -7.63 12.09 4.59
CA ALA A 71 -6.25 12.55 4.67
C ALA A 71 -5.88 13.36 3.41
N ILE A 72 -5.22 14.50 3.57
CA ILE A 72 -4.80 15.33 2.43
C ILE A 72 -3.67 14.60 1.69
N PRO A 73 -3.83 14.21 0.41
CA PRO A 73 -2.78 13.51 -0.33
C PRO A 73 -1.57 14.41 -0.53
N ARG A 74 -0.38 13.81 -0.60
CA ARG A 74 0.81 14.53 -1.05
C ARG A 74 0.76 14.68 -2.56
N THR A 75 1.14 15.85 -3.03
CA THR A 75 1.27 16.19 -4.44
C THR A 75 2.59 16.92 -4.66
N HIS A 76 3.00 17.09 -5.91
CA HIS A 76 4.22 17.86 -6.17
C HIS A 76 4.05 19.33 -5.72
N GLU A 77 2.88 19.94 -5.88
CA GLU A 77 2.64 21.34 -5.50
C GLU A 77 2.73 21.56 -4.00
N ASN A 78 2.10 20.70 -3.20
CA ASN A 78 2.11 20.88 -1.75
C ASN A 78 3.47 20.54 -1.14
N MET A 79 4.19 19.56 -1.68
CA MET A 79 5.54 19.23 -1.21
C MET A 79 6.57 20.28 -1.64
N GLN A 80 6.43 20.88 -2.82
CA GLN A 80 7.19 22.07 -3.20
C GLN A 80 6.94 23.23 -2.22
N GLN A 81 5.69 23.43 -1.80
CA GLN A 81 5.36 24.48 -0.83
C GLN A 81 5.99 24.20 0.54
N VAL A 82 5.98 22.95 1.00
CA VAL A 82 6.65 22.51 2.24
C VAL A 82 8.14 22.85 2.21
N ILE A 83 8.83 22.55 1.10
CA ILE A 83 10.25 22.88 0.94
C ILE A 83 10.45 24.40 0.95
N ARG A 84 9.65 25.16 0.20
CA ARG A 84 9.74 26.64 0.18
C ARG A 84 9.52 27.28 1.54
N ASN A 85 8.71 26.66 2.39
CA ASN A 85 8.42 27.12 3.74
C ASN A 85 9.45 26.65 4.80
N ASN A 86 10.48 25.88 4.41
CA ASN A 86 11.43 25.23 5.32
C ASN A 86 10.76 24.31 6.37
N GLN A 87 9.71 23.59 5.95
CA GLN A 87 8.95 22.69 6.82
C GLN A 87 9.27 21.21 6.55
N GLU A 88 10.28 20.92 5.73
CA GLU A 88 10.57 19.59 5.22
C GLU A 88 10.75 18.53 6.33
N LYS A 89 11.28 18.94 7.49
CA LYS A 89 11.45 18.06 8.66
C LYS A 89 10.15 17.62 9.30
N ASP A 90 9.18 18.52 9.35
CA ASP A 90 7.86 18.26 9.92
C ASP A 90 7.00 17.40 9.00
N TYR A 91 7.32 17.38 7.71
CA TYR A 91 6.61 16.63 6.68
C TYR A 91 7.41 15.45 6.13
N SER A 92 8.56 15.07 6.68
CA SER A 92 9.34 13.91 6.20
C SER A 92 9.78 14.01 4.72
N VAL A 93 10.03 15.21 4.21
CA VAL A 93 10.44 15.43 2.80
C VAL A 93 11.92 15.82 2.76
N HIS A 94 12.65 15.43 1.72
CA HIS A 94 13.99 15.96 1.46
C HIS A 94 13.91 17.37 0.87
N SER A 95 14.86 18.26 1.19
CA SER A 95 14.90 19.62 0.62
C SER A 95 15.20 19.66 -0.89
N THR A 96 15.50 18.51 -1.51
CA THR A 96 15.75 18.36 -2.94
C THR A 96 14.45 18.06 -3.68
N GLU A 97 14.26 18.70 -4.85
CA GLU A 97 13.12 18.40 -5.70
C GLU A 97 13.13 16.95 -6.19
N ASN A 98 11.96 16.31 -6.16
CA ASN A 98 11.82 14.95 -6.67
C ASN A 98 11.90 14.94 -8.21
N ALA A 99 12.66 14.00 -8.77
CA ALA A 99 12.88 13.88 -10.22
C ALA A 99 11.59 13.66 -11.05
N PHE A 100 10.52 13.17 -10.42
CA PHE A 100 9.23 12.91 -11.06
C PHE A 100 8.29 14.13 -11.07
N TRP A 101 8.57 15.19 -10.32
CA TRP A 101 7.72 16.40 -10.30
C TRP A 101 7.61 17.12 -11.65
N LYS A 102 8.54 16.84 -12.58
CA LYS A 102 8.46 17.33 -13.97
C LYS A 102 7.31 16.75 -14.78
N PHE A 103 6.68 15.67 -14.31
CA PHE A 103 5.56 15.01 -14.98
C PHE A 103 4.23 15.42 -14.32
N SER A 104 3.60 16.48 -14.82
CA SER A 104 2.34 17.01 -14.26
C SER A 104 1.17 16.03 -14.24
N ASN A 105 1.24 14.95 -15.02
CA ASN A 105 0.24 13.88 -15.05
C ASN A 105 0.60 12.67 -14.17
N LEU A 106 1.62 12.78 -13.30
CA LEU A 106 2.08 11.73 -12.41
C LEU A 106 2.24 12.30 -10.99
N ASN A 107 1.40 11.82 -10.07
CA ASN A 107 1.65 12.02 -8.65
C ASN A 107 2.54 10.88 -8.13
N ILE A 108 3.82 11.16 -7.89
CA ILE A 108 4.78 10.14 -7.44
C ILE A 108 4.40 9.52 -6.09
N TYR A 109 3.79 10.29 -5.20
CA TYR A 109 3.36 9.84 -3.88
C TYR A 109 2.24 8.81 -3.99
N GLU A 110 1.30 9.01 -4.91
CA GLU A 110 0.21 8.07 -5.18
C GLU A 110 0.68 6.85 -5.99
N ALA A 111 1.60 7.06 -6.93
CA ALA A 111 2.11 6.01 -7.80
C ALA A 111 3.01 5.00 -7.06
N CYS A 112 3.59 5.38 -5.92
CA CYS A 112 4.44 4.50 -5.12
C CYS A 112 3.61 3.66 -4.15
N VAL A 113 3.56 2.36 -4.41
CA VAL A 113 2.82 1.38 -3.61
C VAL A 113 3.83 0.49 -2.87
N PRO A 114 3.68 0.33 -1.55
CA PRO A 114 4.60 -0.44 -0.75
C PRO A 114 4.46 -1.93 -1.08
N ASP A 115 5.57 -2.66 -1.17
CA ASP A 115 5.55 -4.09 -1.43
C ASP A 115 4.93 -4.84 -0.24
N ARG A 116 4.07 -5.82 -0.57
CA ARG A 116 3.34 -6.68 0.36
C ARG A 116 4.27 -7.44 1.30
N ILE A 117 5.50 -7.73 0.87
CA ILE A 117 6.50 -8.42 1.68
C ILE A 117 6.91 -7.57 2.88
N HIS A 118 7.06 -6.25 2.71
CA HIS A 118 7.51 -5.37 3.78
C HIS A 118 6.41 -5.13 4.83
N HIS A 119 5.14 -5.11 4.42
CA HIS A 119 4.00 -5.09 5.35
C HIS A 119 3.99 -6.32 6.28
N ILE A 120 4.43 -7.46 5.77
CA ILE A 120 4.56 -8.69 6.55
C ILE A 120 5.73 -8.57 7.54
N ASP A 121 6.90 -8.11 7.08
CA ASP A 121 8.09 -7.99 7.93
C ASP A 121 7.92 -6.94 9.04
N LEU A 122 7.15 -5.88 8.80
CA LEU A 122 6.77 -4.90 9.82
C LEU A 122 5.70 -5.39 10.81
N GLY A 123 5.16 -6.61 10.62
CA GLY A 123 4.07 -7.15 11.44
C GLY A 123 2.71 -6.47 11.22
N LEU A 124 2.61 -5.55 10.25
CA LEU A 124 1.38 -4.82 9.94
C LEU A 124 0.28 -5.76 9.45
N PHE A 125 0.64 -6.82 8.73
CA PHE A 125 -0.35 -7.78 8.28
C PHE A 125 -1.05 -8.50 9.45
N LYS A 126 -0.32 -8.80 10.53
CA LYS A 126 -0.91 -9.35 11.75
C LYS A 126 -1.95 -8.40 12.32
N TYR A 127 -1.57 -7.13 12.48
CA TYR A 127 -2.45 -6.09 12.97
C TYR A 127 -3.69 -5.93 12.08
N GLN A 128 -3.53 -5.89 10.76
CA GLN A 128 -4.65 -5.78 9.81
C GLN A 128 -5.60 -6.97 9.92
N PHE A 129 -5.08 -8.18 10.10
CA PHE A 129 -5.89 -9.38 10.23
C PHE A 129 -6.62 -9.43 11.58
N GLU A 130 -5.95 -9.11 12.69
CA GLU A 130 -6.56 -8.99 14.01
C GLU A 130 -7.64 -7.89 14.03
N PHE A 131 -7.33 -6.74 13.43
CA PHE A 131 -8.25 -5.61 13.34
C PHE A 131 -9.50 -5.96 12.52
N MET A 132 -9.35 -6.68 11.41
CA MET A 132 -10.48 -7.21 10.64
C MET A 132 -11.38 -8.11 11.50
N GLN A 133 -10.81 -8.99 12.32
CA GLN A 133 -11.60 -9.83 13.22
C GLN A 133 -12.38 -9.01 14.24
N GLU A 134 -11.81 -7.93 14.78
CA GLU A 134 -12.52 -7.02 15.67
C GLU A 134 -13.66 -6.28 14.95
N ILE A 135 -13.43 -5.76 13.73
CA ILE A 135 -14.51 -5.15 12.93
C ILE A 135 -15.66 -6.14 12.70
N LEU A 136 -15.36 -7.40 12.34
CA LEU A 136 -16.40 -8.39 12.10
C LEU A 136 -17.24 -8.65 13.36
N LYS A 137 -16.61 -8.64 14.54
CA LYS A 137 -17.32 -8.72 15.83
C LYS A 137 -18.16 -7.47 16.09
N ASP A 138 -17.65 -6.28 15.79
CA ASP A 138 -18.37 -5.04 16.06
C ASP A 138 -19.59 -4.88 15.14
N VAL A 139 -19.50 -5.31 13.87
CA VAL A 139 -20.56 -5.10 12.88
C VAL A 139 -21.73 -6.08 13.06
N ARG A 140 -21.46 -7.38 13.23
CA ARG A 140 -22.51 -8.42 13.35
C ARG A 140 -22.21 -9.48 14.42
N GLY A 141 -21.34 -9.16 15.38
CA GLY A 141 -21.07 -10.03 16.52
C GLY A 141 -20.26 -11.28 16.17
N LEU A 142 -20.33 -12.25 17.08
CA LEU A 142 -19.57 -13.50 16.98
C LEU A 142 -20.02 -14.39 15.81
N ASP A 143 -21.24 -14.19 15.29
CA ASP A 143 -21.77 -14.98 14.17
C ASP A 143 -21.00 -14.70 12.88
N LEU A 144 -20.74 -13.43 12.56
CA LEU A 144 -19.98 -13.06 11.37
C LEU A 144 -18.51 -13.48 11.48
N LEU A 145 -17.93 -13.38 12.67
CA LEU A 145 -16.59 -13.91 12.94
C LEU A 145 -16.54 -15.44 12.78
N LYS A 146 -17.61 -16.14 13.16
CA LYS A 146 -17.71 -17.60 12.98
C LYS A 146 -17.75 -17.95 11.49
N VAL A 147 -18.58 -17.27 10.70
CA VAL A 147 -18.62 -17.42 9.23
C VAL A 147 -17.23 -17.22 8.62
N PHE A 148 -16.53 -16.15 8.99
CA PHE A 148 -15.18 -15.88 8.53
C PHE A 148 -14.22 -17.04 8.83
N ASN A 149 -14.23 -17.52 10.08
CA ASN A 149 -13.37 -18.63 10.49
C ASN A 149 -13.76 -19.93 9.78
N ASP A 150 -15.04 -20.23 9.63
CA ASP A 150 -15.53 -21.44 8.97
C ASP A 150 -15.12 -21.45 7.49
N ARG A 151 -15.21 -20.31 6.80
CA ARG A 151 -14.72 -20.14 5.42
C ARG A 151 -13.22 -20.38 5.33
N LEU A 152 -12.42 -19.85 6.25
CA LEU A 152 -10.97 -20.13 6.30
C LEU A 152 -10.67 -21.62 6.51
N HIS A 153 -11.45 -22.33 7.32
CA HIS A 153 -11.30 -23.77 7.54
C HIS A 153 -11.69 -24.61 6.32
N GLN A 154 -12.62 -24.12 5.49
CA GLN A 154 -13.04 -24.80 4.26
C GLN A 154 -12.03 -24.68 3.12
N ILE A 155 -11.06 -23.76 3.21
CA ILE A 155 -10.02 -23.60 2.19
C ILE A 155 -9.13 -24.85 2.17
N PRO A 156 -9.00 -25.54 1.02
CA PRO A 156 -8.18 -26.74 0.92
C PRO A 156 -6.75 -26.47 1.37
N GLN A 157 -6.26 -27.26 2.33
CA GLN A 157 -4.88 -27.18 2.76
C GLN A 157 -3.95 -27.69 1.66
N PHE A 158 -2.96 -26.89 1.28
CA PHE A 158 -1.90 -27.27 0.35
C PHE A 158 -0.54 -27.19 1.03
N PRO A 159 0.48 -27.93 0.55
CA PRO A 159 1.82 -27.90 1.12
C PRO A 159 2.35 -26.45 1.26
N GLY A 160 2.64 -26.03 2.49
CA GLY A 160 3.12 -24.68 2.81
C GLY A 160 2.08 -23.74 3.44
N LEU A 161 0.78 -24.07 3.41
CA LEU A 161 -0.26 -23.28 4.07
C LEU A 161 -0.41 -23.67 5.54
N LYS A 162 0.18 -22.90 6.46
CA LYS A 162 -0.07 -23.05 7.91
C LYS A 162 -1.30 -22.25 8.34
N LEU A 163 -2.48 -22.76 8.00
CA LEU A 163 -3.73 -22.24 8.55
C LEU A 163 -3.93 -22.82 9.94
N VAL A 164 -3.57 -22.06 10.97
CA VAL A 164 -3.86 -22.42 12.35
C VAL A 164 -5.34 -22.11 12.61
N SER A 165 -6.05 -23.08 13.16
CA SER A 165 -7.50 -23.05 13.47
C SER A 165 -7.96 -21.82 14.26
N LYS A 166 -7.02 -21.07 14.83
CA LYS A 166 -7.20 -19.73 15.37
C LYS A 166 -5.97 -18.89 15.00
N VAL A 167 -6.12 -18.05 13.98
CA VAL A 167 -5.06 -17.13 13.52
C VAL A 167 -4.61 -16.19 14.65
N SER A 168 -5.51 -15.86 15.59
CA SER A 168 -5.25 -15.05 16.79
C SER A 168 -4.26 -15.66 17.80
N HIS A 169 -3.90 -16.94 17.67
CA HIS A 169 -2.90 -17.60 18.54
C HIS A 169 -1.53 -17.80 17.89
N LEU A 170 -1.30 -17.19 16.73
CA LEU A 170 -0.04 -17.28 16.03
C LEU A 170 1.04 -16.43 16.74
N LYS A 171 1.82 -17.09 17.62
CA LYS A 171 2.95 -16.47 18.31
C LYS A 171 4.09 -16.09 17.36
N VAL A 172 4.30 -16.84 16.28
CA VAL A 172 5.31 -16.55 15.24
C VAL A 172 4.83 -17.13 13.90
N VAL A 173 4.71 -16.29 12.88
CA VAL A 173 4.36 -16.64 11.49
C VAL A 173 5.54 -16.19 10.65
N THR A 174 6.12 -17.07 9.84
CA THR A 174 7.19 -16.65 8.94
C THR A 174 6.64 -15.77 7.83
N THR A 175 7.49 -14.97 7.16
CA THR A 175 7.07 -14.16 6.01
C THR A 175 6.40 -15.03 4.93
N ALA A 176 6.85 -16.28 4.76
CA ALA A 176 6.25 -17.25 3.86
C ALA A 176 4.83 -17.67 4.29
N ASP A 177 4.63 -17.97 5.57
CA ASP A 177 3.33 -18.35 6.11
C ASP A 177 2.30 -17.20 5.92
N TYR A 178 2.71 -15.94 6.14
CA TYR A 178 1.86 -14.78 5.87
C TYR A 178 1.51 -14.61 4.39
N ARG A 179 2.45 -14.83 3.47
CA ARG A 179 2.15 -14.81 2.03
C ARG A 179 1.10 -15.85 1.67
N HIS A 180 1.13 -17.01 2.31
CA HIS A 180 0.12 -18.05 2.12
C HIS A 180 -1.24 -17.62 2.70
N ILE A 181 -1.27 -17.05 3.91
CA ILE A 181 -2.49 -16.52 4.54
C ILE A 181 -3.11 -15.40 3.70
N MET A 182 -2.32 -14.45 3.20
CA MET A 182 -2.78 -13.36 2.33
C MET A 182 -3.52 -13.86 1.09
N LYS A 183 -3.01 -14.93 0.47
CA LYS A 183 -3.63 -15.51 -0.74
C LYS A 183 -5.01 -16.10 -0.47
N VAL A 184 -5.25 -16.57 0.75
CA VAL A 184 -6.47 -17.30 1.11
C VAL A 184 -7.48 -16.44 1.86
N ALA A 185 -7.01 -15.43 2.60
CA ALA A 185 -7.86 -14.53 3.40
C ALA A 185 -8.91 -13.78 2.57
N LEU A 186 -8.57 -13.41 1.33
CA LEU A 186 -9.51 -12.74 0.42
C LEU A 186 -10.79 -13.56 0.21
N PHE A 187 -10.66 -14.89 0.06
CA PHE A 187 -11.81 -15.78 -0.15
C PHE A 187 -12.70 -15.89 1.10
N ALA A 188 -12.15 -15.69 2.30
CA ALA A 188 -12.94 -15.70 3.51
C ALA A 188 -13.77 -14.42 3.68
N VAL A 189 -13.26 -13.28 3.22
CA VAL A 189 -13.93 -11.97 3.29
C VAL A 189 -14.89 -11.73 2.12
N ASP A 190 -14.67 -12.38 0.98
CA ASP A 190 -15.49 -12.18 -0.22
C ASP A 190 -16.98 -12.38 0.06
N ASN A 191 -17.80 -11.37 -0.20
CA ASN A 191 -19.24 -11.37 0.07
C ASN A 191 -19.62 -11.77 1.51
N ILE A 192 -18.77 -11.52 2.51
CA ILE A 192 -19.04 -11.92 3.89
C ILE A 192 -20.24 -11.17 4.50
N PHE A 193 -20.55 -9.97 4.02
CA PHE A 193 -21.70 -9.18 4.48
C PHE A 193 -23.02 -9.52 3.78
N GLU A 194 -23.00 -10.39 2.77
CA GLU A 194 -24.21 -10.85 2.08
C GLU A 194 -24.87 -12.08 2.75
N GLU A 195 -24.19 -12.69 3.73
CA GLU A 195 -24.74 -13.73 4.62
C GLU A 195 -25.45 -13.14 5.85
#